data_AF-A0A8T1P3C2-F1
#
_entry.id   AF-A0A8T1P3C2-F1
#
_cell.length_a   1.000
_cell.length_b   1.000
_cell.length_c   1.000
_cell.angle_alpha   90.00
_cell.angle_beta   90.00
_cell.angle_gamma   90.00
#
_symmetry.space_group_name_H-M   'P 1'
#
loop_
_entity.id
_entity.type
_entity.pdbx_description
1 polymer ?
#
loop_
_entity_poly.entity_id
_entity_poly.type
_entity_poly.pdbx_seq_one_letter_code
_entity_poly.pdbx_strand_id
1 'polypeptide(L)'
;MILSTMAAVKYGIIGVGMMGREHLINLYHLRSEGVAVVAVADPHVPSQKLALELAQSFNWTLEVFSGHQMLLDSGLCDVLIVSSPNMTHYEILMDIINHPKPHHVLVEKPLCTTVSHCKEVVNAAGKRQDMLVQVGLEYRYMPPVAKLIEIVKGGNLGRVKMVAIREHRFPFLVKVNNWNRFNANTGGTLVEKCCHFFDLMRLFAGANPVCVMASGAIDVNHKDERYDGKVPDIIDNAYVIVEFDNGSRGMLDLCMFAEGSKNEQEISVVGDKGKAKCMFFRQFESDYKFVTGGGICS
;
A
#
# COMPACT_ATOMS: atom_id res chain seq x y z
N MET A 1 41.45 -13.49 8.89
CA MET A 1 40.23 -12.80 9.33
C MET A 1 39.06 -13.69 8.99
N ILE A 2 38.46 -14.34 9.99
CA ILE A 2 37.24 -15.11 9.82
C ILE A 2 36.14 -14.06 9.62
N LEU A 3 35.68 -13.88 8.38
CA LEU A 3 34.40 -13.22 8.12
C LEU A 3 33.37 -14.04 8.88
N SER A 4 32.89 -13.53 10.02
CA SER A 4 31.68 -14.03 10.63
C SER A 4 30.59 -13.83 9.59
N THR A 5 30.22 -14.91 8.89
CA THR A 5 29.03 -14.92 8.05
C THR A 5 27.86 -14.70 8.99
N MET A 6 27.33 -13.48 9.03
CA MET A 6 26.06 -13.25 9.71
C MET A 6 25.07 -14.26 9.13
N ALA A 7 24.42 -15.02 10.01
CA ALA A 7 23.38 -15.94 9.58
C ALA A 7 22.33 -15.17 8.78
N ALA A 8 21.94 -15.67 7.61
CA ALA A 8 20.99 -14.99 6.76
C ALA A 8 19.65 -14.81 7.50
N VAL A 9 19.08 -13.61 7.44
CA VAL A 9 17.74 -13.30 7.95
C VAL A 9 16.72 -13.98 7.04
N LYS A 10 15.89 -14.85 7.63
CA LYS A 10 14.94 -15.68 6.89
C LYS A 10 13.57 -15.02 6.83
N TYR A 11 13.09 -14.79 5.63
CA TYR A 11 11.79 -14.18 5.36
C TYR A 11 10.76 -15.23 4.97
N GLY A 12 9.55 -15.07 5.51
CA GLY A 12 8.34 -15.73 5.05
C GLY A 12 7.38 -14.72 4.42
N ILE A 13 6.65 -15.11 3.37
CA ILE A 13 5.64 -14.25 2.74
C ILE A 13 4.25 -14.88 2.86
N ILE A 14 3.33 -14.18 3.52
CA ILE A 14 1.93 -14.56 3.67
C ILE A 14 1.11 -13.79 2.62
N GLY A 15 0.57 -14.49 1.64
CA GLY A 15 -0.08 -13.95 0.45
C GLY A 15 0.93 -13.69 -0.66
N VAL A 16 1.01 -14.58 -1.66
CA VAL A 16 1.94 -14.50 -2.81
C VAL A 16 1.23 -14.18 -4.12
N GLY A 17 0.26 -13.27 -4.04
CA GLY A 17 -0.34 -12.63 -5.21
C GLY A 17 0.66 -11.74 -5.95
N MET A 18 0.18 -10.66 -6.58
CA MET A 18 1.05 -9.68 -7.24
C MET A 18 2.06 -9.06 -6.26
N MET A 19 1.60 -8.49 -5.15
CA MET A 19 2.49 -7.81 -4.19
C MET A 19 3.46 -8.75 -3.48
N GLY A 20 3.05 -9.95 -3.10
CA GLY A 20 3.97 -10.91 -2.49
C GLY A 20 5.09 -11.35 -3.43
N ARG A 21 4.84 -11.40 -4.74
CA ARG A 21 5.88 -11.65 -5.75
C ARG A 21 6.78 -10.43 -5.96
N GLU A 22 6.25 -9.21 -5.92
CA GLU A 22 7.08 -8.00 -5.90
C GLU A 22 8.02 -7.97 -4.68
N HIS A 23 7.52 -8.36 -3.51
CA HIS A 23 8.37 -8.53 -2.31
C HIS A 23 9.45 -9.58 -2.50
N LEU A 24 9.15 -10.71 -3.17
CA LEU A 24 10.15 -11.72 -3.51
C LEU A 24 11.27 -11.13 -4.40
N ILE A 25 10.91 -10.34 -5.41
CA ILE A 25 11.87 -9.64 -6.29
C ILE A 25 12.73 -8.66 -5.48
N ASN A 26 12.08 -7.82 -4.67
CA ASN A 26 12.78 -6.80 -3.87
C ASN A 26 13.75 -7.43 -2.87
N LEU A 27 13.36 -8.51 -2.18
CA LEU A 27 14.24 -9.21 -1.26
C LEU A 27 15.40 -9.92 -1.98
N TYR A 28 15.18 -10.40 -3.21
CA TYR A 28 16.26 -10.98 -4.01
C TYR A 28 17.37 -9.96 -4.30
N HIS A 29 17.03 -8.68 -4.49
CA HIS A 29 18.03 -7.61 -4.65
C HIS A 29 18.87 -7.39 -3.38
N LEU A 30 18.37 -7.78 -2.20
CA LEU A 30 19.07 -7.67 -0.92
C LEU A 30 19.81 -8.96 -0.50
N ARG A 31 19.82 -10.00 -1.34
CA ARG A 31 20.42 -11.30 -0.98
C ARG A 31 21.89 -11.23 -0.57
N SER A 32 22.66 -10.28 -1.14
CA SER A 32 24.06 -10.04 -0.79
C SER A 32 24.24 -9.44 0.60
N GLU A 33 23.17 -8.91 1.19
CA GLU A 33 23.13 -8.36 2.56
C GLU A 33 22.68 -9.40 3.59
N GLY A 34 22.66 -10.70 3.21
CA GLY A 34 22.27 -11.78 4.12
C GLY A 34 20.76 -11.95 4.25
N VAL A 35 20.01 -11.77 3.17
CA VAL A 35 18.55 -11.97 3.12
C VAL A 35 18.22 -13.23 2.32
N ALA A 36 17.29 -14.05 2.83
CA ALA A 36 16.74 -15.19 2.10
C ALA A 36 15.24 -15.34 2.35
N VAL A 37 14.45 -15.53 1.30
CA VAL A 37 13.05 -15.99 1.44
C VAL A 37 13.06 -17.50 1.49
N VAL A 38 12.50 -18.08 2.55
CA VAL A 38 12.54 -19.53 2.82
C VAL A 38 11.17 -20.18 2.78
N ALA A 39 10.10 -19.40 2.96
CA ALA A 39 8.75 -19.92 3.02
C ALA A 39 7.71 -18.96 2.45
N VAL A 40 6.63 -19.52 1.92
CA VAL A 40 5.45 -18.76 1.47
C VAL A 40 4.17 -19.44 1.94
N ALA A 41 3.14 -18.66 2.23
CA ALA A 41 1.81 -19.15 2.61
C ALA A 41 0.73 -18.47 1.76
N ASP A 42 -0.05 -19.23 1.00
CA ASP A 42 -1.17 -18.71 0.21
C ASP A 42 -2.15 -19.83 -0.09
N PRO A 43 -3.48 -19.69 0.14
CA PRO A 43 -4.43 -20.75 -0.16
C PRO A 43 -4.69 -20.92 -1.68
N HIS A 44 -4.30 -19.96 -2.50
CA HIS A 44 -4.53 -19.96 -3.93
C HIS A 44 -3.38 -20.64 -4.70
N VAL A 45 -3.60 -21.89 -5.10
CA VAL A 45 -2.61 -22.72 -5.81
C VAL A 45 -1.98 -22.03 -7.04
N PRO A 46 -2.72 -21.32 -7.91
CA PRO A 46 -2.10 -20.56 -9.01
C PRO A 46 -1.09 -19.50 -8.54
N SER A 47 -1.37 -18.78 -7.44
CA SER A 47 -0.43 -17.83 -6.85
C SER A 47 0.82 -18.53 -6.33
N GLN A 48 0.67 -19.67 -5.63
CA GLN A 48 1.80 -20.48 -5.16
C GLN A 48 2.72 -20.90 -6.31
N LYS A 49 2.14 -21.40 -7.40
CA LYS A 49 2.89 -21.84 -8.58
C LYS A 49 3.74 -20.71 -9.17
N LEU A 50 3.14 -19.53 -9.34
CA LEU A 50 3.86 -18.35 -9.87
C LEU A 50 4.98 -17.88 -8.93
N ALA A 51 4.80 -18.00 -7.62
CA ALA A 51 5.83 -17.66 -6.64
C ALA A 51 6.99 -18.68 -6.68
N LEU A 52 6.69 -19.98 -6.81
CA LEU A 52 7.69 -21.04 -6.95
C LEU A 52 8.52 -20.87 -8.23
N GLU A 53 7.86 -20.62 -9.37
CA GLU A 53 8.55 -20.37 -10.66
C GLU A 53 9.51 -19.18 -10.56
N LEU A 54 9.07 -18.09 -9.92
CA LEU A 54 9.90 -16.92 -9.71
C LEU A 54 11.07 -17.20 -8.75
N ALA A 55 10.84 -17.90 -7.65
CA ALA A 55 11.90 -18.27 -6.70
C ALA A 55 12.94 -19.21 -7.31
N GLN A 56 12.52 -20.14 -8.16
CA GLN A 56 13.43 -20.99 -8.94
C GLN A 56 14.36 -20.14 -9.83
N SER A 57 13.84 -19.08 -10.47
CA SER A 57 14.69 -18.15 -11.25
C SER A 57 15.77 -17.43 -10.40
N PHE A 58 15.55 -17.36 -9.08
CA PHE A 58 16.46 -16.77 -8.10
C PHE A 58 17.37 -17.78 -7.40
N ASN A 59 17.25 -19.07 -7.72
CA ASN A 59 17.88 -20.18 -6.99
C ASN A 59 17.50 -20.20 -5.50
N TRP A 60 16.26 -19.82 -5.17
CA TRP A 60 15.69 -19.96 -3.84
C TRP A 60 14.76 -21.17 -3.79
N THR A 61 14.93 -21.99 -2.75
CA THR A 61 14.00 -23.08 -2.44
C THR A 61 13.02 -22.60 -1.39
N LEU A 62 11.73 -22.66 -1.70
CA LEU A 62 10.66 -22.21 -0.82
C LEU A 62 9.89 -23.41 -0.28
N GLU A 63 9.67 -23.42 1.03
CA GLU A 63 8.59 -24.21 1.62
C GLU A 63 7.25 -23.52 1.38
N VAL A 64 6.24 -24.28 0.96
CA VAL A 64 4.92 -23.76 0.61
C VAL A 64 3.88 -24.27 1.56
N PHE A 65 3.15 -23.34 2.16
CA PHE A 65 2.04 -23.61 3.07
C PHE A 65 0.72 -23.12 2.47
N SER A 66 -0.38 -23.79 2.80
CA SER A 66 -1.72 -23.38 2.36
C SER A 66 -2.30 -22.26 3.23
N GLY A 67 -1.75 -22.03 4.44
CA GLY A 67 -2.22 -21.01 5.38
C GLY A 67 -1.11 -20.50 6.27
N HIS A 68 -1.30 -19.30 6.83
CA HIS A 68 -0.29 -18.62 7.64
C HIS A 68 0.03 -19.35 8.93
N GLN A 69 -0.95 -20.01 9.56
CA GLN A 69 -0.72 -20.76 10.80
C GLN A 69 0.34 -21.86 10.63
N MET A 70 0.28 -22.63 9.52
CA MET A 70 1.28 -23.67 9.25
C MET A 70 2.68 -23.08 9.03
N LEU A 71 2.77 -21.90 8.40
CA LEU A 71 4.02 -21.18 8.24
C LEU A 71 4.56 -20.71 9.60
N LEU A 72 3.71 -20.20 10.48
CA LEU A 72 4.11 -19.80 11.84
C LEU A 72 4.64 -20.99 12.64
N ASP A 73 3.90 -22.09 12.64
CA ASP A 73 4.22 -23.31 13.40
C ASP A 73 5.49 -24.00 12.88
N SER A 74 5.86 -23.78 11.61
CA SER A 74 7.10 -24.30 11.02
C SER A 74 8.36 -23.77 11.71
N GLY A 75 8.29 -22.57 12.31
CA GLY A 75 9.42 -21.91 12.94
C GLY A 75 10.55 -21.51 11.99
N LEU A 76 10.34 -21.51 10.67
CA LEU A 76 11.38 -21.29 9.66
C LEU A 76 11.83 -19.84 9.51
N CYS A 77 10.96 -18.88 9.82
CA CYS A 77 11.14 -17.47 9.48
C CYS A 77 11.49 -16.62 10.69
N ASP A 78 12.27 -15.57 10.47
CA ASP A 78 12.58 -14.51 11.43
C ASP A 78 11.72 -13.25 11.18
N VAL A 79 11.41 -13.01 9.90
CA VAL A 79 10.60 -11.89 9.42
C VAL A 79 9.45 -12.41 8.57
N LEU A 80 8.26 -11.82 8.72
CA LEU A 80 7.07 -12.14 7.95
C LEU A 80 6.60 -10.92 7.17
N ILE A 81 6.41 -11.09 5.87
CA ILE A 81 5.73 -10.12 5.02
C ILE A 81 4.27 -10.55 4.88
N VAL A 82 3.34 -9.69 5.29
CA VAL A 82 1.90 -9.92 5.13
C VAL A 82 1.42 -9.10 3.93
N SER A 83 1.17 -9.78 2.81
CA SER A 83 0.66 -9.20 1.55
C SER A 83 -0.59 -9.95 1.05
N SER A 84 -1.39 -10.44 1.99
CA SER A 84 -2.67 -11.10 1.76
C SER A 84 -3.79 -10.08 1.44
N PRO A 85 -5.03 -10.50 1.14
CA PRO A 85 -6.15 -9.57 1.01
C PRO A 85 -6.41 -8.76 2.30
N ASN A 86 -6.81 -7.49 2.18
CA ASN A 86 -6.82 -6.55 3.31
C ASN A 86 -7.71 -6.99 4.49
N MET A 87 -8.83 -7.67 4.22
CA MET A 87 -9.74 -8.15 5.28
C MET A 87 -9.12 -9.22 6.17
N THR A 88 -8.07 -9.90 5.71
CA THR A 88 -7.40 -10.96 6.47
C THR A 88 -6.25 -10.43 7.31
N HIS A 89 -5.82 -9.17 7.11
CA HIS A 89 -4.66 -8.59 7.79
C HIS A 89 -4.83 -8.63 9.32
N TYR A 90 -6.02 -8.31 9.83
CA TYR A 90 -6.28 -8.26 11.26
C TYR A 90 -6.01 -9.61 11.93
N GLU A 91 -6.64 -10.68 11.45
CA GLU A 91 -6.50 -12.02 12.03
C GLU A 91 -5.05 -12.51 11.92
N ILE A 92 -4.43 -12.39 10.74
CA ILE A 92 -3.04 -12.79 10.52
C ILE A 92 -2.09 -12.03 11.46
N LEU A 93 -2.25 -10.72 11.60
CA LEU A 93 -1.41 -9.91 12.48
C LEU A 93 -1.59 -10.31 13.95
N MET A 94 -2.82 -10.53 14.40
CA MET A 94 -3.08 -10.97 15.77
C MET A 94 -2.48 -12.35 16.04
N ASP A 95 -2.55 -13.28 15.08
CA ASP A 95 -1.92 -14.60 15.19
C ASP A 95 -0.39 -14.48 15.29
N ILE A 96 0.24 -13.65 14.44
CA ILE A 96 1.68 -13.39 14.50
C ILE A 96 2.09 -12.75 15.83
N ILE A 97 1.36 -11.71 16.27
CA ILE A 97 1.66 -10.93 17.47
C ILE A 97 1.49 -11.77 18.74
N ASN A 98 0.53 -12.71 18.76
CA ASN A 98 0.30 -13.59 19.90
C ASN A 98 1.14 -14.87 19.85
N HIS A 99 1.86 -15.13 18.76
CA HIS A 99 2.66 -16.32 18.61
C HIS A 99 3.81 -16.37 19.64
N PRO A 100 4.10 -17.53 20.26
CA PRO A 100 5.17 -17.66 21.26
C PRO A 100 6.57 -17.35 20.70
N LYS A 101 6.87 -17.80 19.48
CA LYS A 101 8.08 -17.40 18.75
C LYS A 101 7.88 -15.98 18.20
N PRO A 102 8.75 -15.01 18.53
CA PRO A 102 8.68 -13.68 17.93
C PRO A 102 9.01 -13.71 16.44
N HIS A 103 8.31 -12.85 15.69
CA HIS A 103 8.59 -12.57 14.29
C HIS A 103 8.55 -11.05 14.09
N HIS A 104 9.51 -10.50 13.35
CA HIS A 104 9.35 -9.15 12.82
C HIS A 104 8.34 -9.18 11.69
N VAL A 105 7.59 -8.10 11.51
CA VAL A 105 6.50 -8.04 10.54
C VAL A 105 6.61 -6.79 9.68
N LEU A 106 6.52 -6.99 8.37
CA LEU A 106 6.17 -5.96 7.40
C LEU A 106 4.79 -6.30 6.84
N VAL A 107 3.78 -5.51 7.15
CA VAL A 107 2.42 -5.71 6.60
C VAL A 107 2.13 -4.69 5.53
N GLU A 108 1.63 -5.15 4.39
CA GLU A 108 1.08 -4.28 3.36
C GLU A 108 -0.02 -3.39 3.93
N LYS A 109 -0.12 -2.21 3.35
CA LYS A 109 -1.24 -1.31 3.61
C LYS A 109 -2.57 -1.89 3.07
N PRO A 110 -3.71 -1.46 3.61
CA PRO A 110 -3.85 -0.76 4.89
C PRO A 110 -3.58 -1.73 6.05
N LEU A 111 -3.24 -1.20 7.24
CA LEU A 111 -2.99 -2.03 8.42
C LEU A 111 -4.17 -2.97 8.72
N CYS A 112 -5.39 -2.42 8.75
CA CYS A 112 -6.65 -3.16 8.81
C CYS A 112 -7.73 -2.38 8.04
N THR A 113 -8.89 -3.00 7.84
CA THR A 113 -10.05 -2.38 7.17
C THR A 113 -10.89 -1.48 8.09
N THR A 114 -10.71 -1.59 9.42
CA THR A 114 -11.45 -0.79 10.41
C THR A 114 -10.51 -0.16 11.44
N VAL A 115 -10.93 0.99 11.98
CA VAL A 115 -10.17 1.69 13.04
C VAL A 115 -10.10 0.88 14.34
N SER A 116 -11.14 0.09 14.67
CA SER A 116 -11.11 -0.77 15.87
C SER A 116 -9.99 -1.80 15.77
N HIS A 117 -9.95 -2.54 14.66
CA HIS A 117 -8.91 -3.53 14.42
C HIS A 117 -7.51 -2.91 14.40
N CYS A 118 -7.34 -1.73 13.79
CA CYS A 118 -6.08 -1.00 13.85
C CYS A 118 -5.64 -0.70 15.30
N LYS A 119 -6.57 -0.24 16.16
CA LYS A 119 -6.26 0.03 17.57
C LYS A 119 -5.88 -1.23 18.33
N GLU A 120 -6.58 -2.33 18.09
CA GLU A 120 -6.31 -3.62 18.73
C GLU A 120 -4.92 -4.14 18.35
N VAL A 121 -4.58 -4.11 17.05
CA VAL A 121 -3.25 -4.51 16.56
C VAL A 121 -2.15 -3.62 17.13
N VAL A 122 -2.32 -2.29 17.12
CA VAL A 122 -1.32 -1.36 17.69
C VAL A 122 -1.13 -1.60 19.19
N ASN A 123 -2.22 -1.82 19.92
CA ASN A 123 -2.16 -2.10 21.36
C ASN A 123 -1.51 -3.46 21.66
N ALA A 124 -1.74 -4.48 20.83
CA ALA A 124 -1.14 -5.79 20.99
C ALA A 124 0.36 -5.75 20.65
N ALA A 125 0.73 -5.15 19.52
CA ALA A 125 2.13 -4.98 19.11
C ALA A 125 2.91 -4.14 20.13
N GLY A 126 2.31 -3.08 20.70
CA GLY A 126 2.94 -2.23 21.71
C GLY A 126 3.28 -2.94 23.03
N LYS A 127 2.74 -4.15 23.26
CA LYS A 127 3.08 -4.99 24.43
C LYS A 127 4.26 -5.93 24.18
N ARG A 128 4.73 -6.04 22.93
CA ARG A 128 5.84 -6.92 22.53
C ARG A 128 7.12 -6.09 22.35
N GLN A 129 8.15 -6.37 23.14
CA GLN A 129 9.45 -5.69 23.06
C GLN A 129 10.46 -6.41 22.16
N ASP A 130 10.11 -7.61 21.72
CA ASP A 130 10.92 -8.58 20.98
C ASP A 130 10.55 -8.66 19.49
N MET A 131 9.69 -7.75 19.01
CA MET A 131 9.29 -7.68 17.60
C MET A 131 9.25 -6.25 17.09
N LEU A 132 9.32 -6.14 15.77
CA LEU A 132 9.11 -4.90 15.03
C LEU A 132 7.90 -5.10 14.13
N VAL A 133 6.98 -4.14 14.10
CA VAL A 133 5.85 -4.14 13.17
C VAL A 133 5.91 -2.88 12.34
N GLN A 134 6.03 -3.05 11.03
CA GLN A 134 6.08 -1.97 10.06
C GLN A 134 4.93 -2.10 9.07
N VAL A 135 4.32 -0.98 8.70
CA VAL A 135 3.32 -0.91 7.63
C VAL A 135 4.00 -0.46 6.33
N GLY A 136 3.71 -1.15 5.23
CA GLY A 136 4.18 -0.87 3.88
C GLY A 136 3.57 0.41 3.33
N LEU A 137 4.04 1.56 3.80
CA LEU A 137 3.74 2.89 3.25
C LEU A 137 4.87 3.30 2.31
N GLU A 138 5.02 2.59 1.20
CA GLU A 138 6.16 2.65 0.28
C GLU A 138 6.34 4.02 -0.39
N TYR A 139 5.28 4.82 -0.48
CA TYR A 139 5.34 6.15 -1.11
C TYR A 139 6.32 7.10 -0.41
N ARG A 140 6.61 6.89 0.88
CA ARG A 140 7.66 7.64 1.60
C ARG A 140 9.06 7.42 1.04
N TYR A 141 9.27 6.28 0.39
CA TYR A 141 10.57 5.80 -0.09
C TYR A 141 10.72 5.89 -1.60
N MET A 142 9.67 6.27 -2.33
CA MET A 142 9.78 6.57 -3.76
C MET A 142 10.76 7.75 -3.95
N PRO A 143 11.80 7.63 -4.80
CA PRO A 143 12.85 8.63 -4.91
C PRO A 143 12.38 10.09 -5.04
N PRO A 144 11.38 10.43 -5.89
CA PRO A 144 10.96 11.82 -6.01
C PRO A 144 10.18 12.32 -4.77
N VAL A 145 9.49 11.43 -4.04
CA VAL A 145 8.81 11.77 -2.78
C VAL A 145 9.80 11.89 -1.64
N ALA A 146 10.75 10.96 -1.53
CA ALA A 146 11.84 11.02 -0.57
C ALA A 146 12.59 12.35 -0.70
N LYS A 147 12.87 12.78 -1.95
CA LYS A 147 13.48 14.08 -2.19
C LYS A 147 12.61 15.26 -1.77
N LEU A 148 11.31 15.20 -2.01
CA LEU A 148 10.36 16.20 -1.55
C LEU A 148 10.31 16.26 0.00
N ILE A 149 10.33 15.11 0.67
CA ILE A 149 10.40 15.01 2.13
C ILE A 149 11.68 15.68 2.66
N GLU A 150 12.84 15.43 2.04
CA GLU A 150 14.10 16.11 2.40
C GLU A 150 13.98 17.63 2.28
N ILE A 151 13.45 18.15 1.17
CA ILE A 151 13.29 19.59 0.93
C ILE A 151 12.38 20.23 2.00
N VAL A 152 11.27 19.57 2.34
CA VAL A 152 10.34 20.06 3.36
C VAL A 152 11.00 20.04 4.74
N LYS A 153 11.65 18.93 5.11
CA LYS A 153 12.35 18.79 6.40
C LYS A 153 13.56 19.72 6.53
N GLY A 154 14.22 20.04 5.42
CA GLY A 154 15.33 21.00 5.36
C GLY A 154 14.91 22.46 5.62
N GLY A 155 13.62 22.75 5.72
CA GLY A 155 13.10 24.09 5.99
C GLY A 155 13.15 25.03 4.80
N ASN A 156 13.48 24.54 3.60
CA ASN A 156 13.56 25.33 2.37
C ASN A 156 12.24 26.05 2.03
N LEU A 157 11.10 25.50 2.46
CA LEU A 157 9.78 26.08 2.21
C LEU A 157 9.28 26.96 3.37
N GLY A 158 10.04 27.06 4.47
CA GLY A 158 9.58 27.68 5.70
C GLY A 158 8.53 26.82 6.42
N ARG A 159 7.54 27.45 7.06
CA ARG A 159 6.44 26.74 7.72
C ARG A 159 5.43 26.29 6.69
N VAL A 160 5.17 24.99 6.60
CA VAL A 160 4.16 24.42 5.72
C VAL A 160 2.77 24.99 6.06
N LYS A 161 2.06 25.43 5.02
CA LYS A 161 0.70 25.98 5.10
C LYS A 161 -0.31 25.14 4.34
N MET A 162 0.09 24.57 3.21
CA MET A 162 -0.80 23.74 2.39
C MET A 162 -0.07 22.53 1.82
N VAL A 163 -0.74 21.38 1.87
CA VAL A 163 -0.37 20.16 1.16
C VAL A 163 -1.52 19.79 0.25
N ALA A 164 -1.29 19.70 -1.06
CA ALA A 164 -2.30 19.27 -2.01
C ALA A 164 -1.78 18.05 -2.78
N ILE A 165 -2.60 17.00 -2.83
CA ILE A 165 -2.29 15.76 -3.54
C ILE A 165 -3.41 15.49 -4.52
N ARG A 166 -3.04 15.29 -5.78
CA ARG A 166 -3.93 14.83 -6.84
C ARG A 166 -3.57 13.40 -7.22
N GLU A 167 -4.54 12.51 -7.20
CA GLU A 167 -4.47 11.12 -7.66
C GLU A 167 -5.50 10.94 -8.78
N HIS A 168 -5.05 11.06 -10.03
CA HIS A 168 -5.87 10.92 -11.22
C HIS A 168 -5.37 9.73 -12.03
N ARG A 169 -6.04 8.58 -11.91
CA ARG A 169 -5.56 7.31 -12.45
C ARG A 169 -6.68 6.48 -13.06
N PHE A 170 -6.29 5.33 -13.60
CA PHE A 170 -7.17 4.24 -14.02
C PHE A 170 -7.78 3.50 -12.80
N PRO A 171 -8.87 2.72 -13.00
CA PRO A 171 -9.59 2.02 -11.94
C PRO A 171 -8.76 0.95 -11.22
N PHE A 172 -9.38 0.35 -10.20
CA PHE A 172 -8.76 -0.77 -9.51
C PHE A 172 -8.53 -1.97 -10.42
N LEU A 173 -7.30 -2.49 -10.38
CA LEU A 173 -6.95 -3.74 -11.06
C LEU A 173 -7.85 -4.89 -10.59
N VAL A 174 -8.00 -5.87 -11.47
CA VAL A 174 -8.64 -7.15 -11.16
C VAL A 174 -7.76 -7.93 -10.20
N LYS A 175 -8.35 -8.44 -9.12
CA LYS A 175 -7.69 -9.32 -8.14
C LYS A 175 -8.41 -10.67 -8.12
N VAL A 176 -7.79 -11.67 -7.47
CA VAL A 176 -8.41 -12.99 -7.28
C VAL A 176 -9.81 -12.82 -6.70
N ASN A 177 -10.82 -13.38 -7.36
CA ASN A 177 -12.24 -13.28 -6.98
C ASN A 177 -12.77 -11.85 -6.79
N ASN A 178 -12.09 -10.83 -7.33
CA ASN A 178 -12.50 -9.43 -7.25
C ASN A 178 -12.74 -8.94 -5.80
N TRP A 179 -11.98 -9.46 -4.84
CA TRP A 179 -12.16 -9.11 -3.41
C TRP A 179 -12.06 -7.61 -3.15
N ASN A 180 -11.32 -6.87 -3.98
CA ASN A 180 -11.07 -5.44 -3.83
C ASN A 180 -12.22 -4.53 -4.30
N ARG A 181 -13.35 -5.10 -4.74
CA ARG A 181 -14.53 -4.35 -5.18
C ARG A 181 -15.48 -3.94 -4.05
N PHE A 182 -15.23 -4.41 -2.82
CA PHE A 182 -16.16 -4.24 -1.71
C PHE A 182 -15.52 -3.55 -0.51
N ASN A 183 -16.15 -2.52 0.02
CA ASN A 183 -15.69 -1.76 1.18
C ASN A 183 -15.48 -2.65 2.41
N ALA A 184 -16.37 -3.64 2.61
CA ALA A 184 -16.24 -4.62 3.68
C ALA A 184 -14.88 -5.37 3.64
N ASN A 185 -14.32 -5.53 2.45
CA ASN A 185 -13.06 -6.23 2.26
C ASN A 185 -11.83 -5.32 2.32
N THR A 186 -11.99 -4.02 2.02
CA THR A 186 -10.86 -3.11 1.76
C THR A 186 -10.76 -1.93 2.73
N GLY A 187 -11.85 -1.60 3.43
CA GLY A 187 -12.05 -0.30 4.09
C GLY A 187 -12.51 0.81 3.13
N GLY A 188 -12.70 0.49 1.85
CA GLY A 188 -13.05 1.41 0.78
C GLY A 188 -11.87 2.15 0.16
N THR A 189 -12.13 2.86 -0.93
CA THR A 189 -11.10 3.48 -1.77
C THR A 189 -10.17 4.43 -1.00
N LEU A 190 -10.74 5.24 -0.10
CA LEU A 190 -9.95 6.18 0.71
C LEU A 190 -9.01 5.47 1.70
N VAL A 191 -9.36 4.27 2.16
CA VAL A 191 -8.54 3.47 3.08
C VAL A 191 -7.54 2.63 2.30
N GLU A 192 -7.99 1.90 1.28
CA GLU A 192 -7.13 1.00 0.52
C GLU A 192 -6.08 1.80 -0.27
N LYS A 193 -6.53 2.79 -1.05
CA LYS A 193 -5.66 3.47 -1.99
C LYS A 193 -5.09 4.75 -1.41
N CYS A 194 -5.92 5.56 -0.77
CA CYS A 194 -5.54 6.90 -0.36
C CYS A 194 -4.86 6.99 1.01
N CYS A 195 -4.71 5.88 1.74
CA CYS A 195 -3.97 5.88 3.01
C CYS A 195 -2.53 6.41 2.86
N HIS A 196 -1.87 6.15 1.73
CA HIS A 196 -0.56 6.76 1.41
C HIS A 196 -0.62 8.28 1.38
N PHE A 197 -1.69 8.86 0.83
CA PHE A 197 -1.80 10.30 0.67
C PHE A 197 -2.10 10.98 2.00
N PHE A 198 -2.97 10.41 2.82
CA PHE A 198 -3.20 10.92 4.18
C PHE A 198 -1.95 10.79 5.04
N ASP A 199 -1.21 9.70 4.88
CA ASP A 199 0.08 9.51 5.54
C ASP A 199 1.10 10.60 5.13
N LEU A 200 1.27 10.82 3.83
CA LEU A 200 2.15 11.86 3.30
C LEU A 200 1.71 13.27 3.72
N MET A 201 0.41 13.56 3.73
CA MET A 201 -0.10 14.85 4.23
C MET A 201 0.30 15.07 5.68
N ARG A 202 0.11 14.07 6.55
CA ARG A 202 0.52 14.16 7.96
C ARG A 202 2.03 14.34 8.08
N LEU A 203 2.81 13.64 7.26
CA LEU A 203 4.27 13.73 7.24
C LEU A 203 4.78 15.13 6.81
N PHE A 204 4.22 15.70 5.75
CA PHE A 204 4.58 17.03 5.26
C PHE A 204 4.07 18.16 6.16
N ALA A 205 2.87 18.03 6.69
CA ALA A 205 2.30 18.99 7.64
C ALA A 205 3.07 18.96 8.98
N GLY A 206 3.63 17.81 9.36
CA GLY A 206 4.30 17.63 10.65
C GLY A 206 3.35 17.82 11.83
N ALA A 207 2.07 17.47 11.65
CA ALA A 207 0.97 17.83 12.55
C ALA A 207 -0.15 16.78 12.49
N ASN A 208 -1.03 16.75 13.50
CA ASN A 208 -2.14 15.81 13.52
C ASN A 208 -3.41 16.41 12.92
N PRO A 209 -4.21 15.62 12.19
CA PRO A 209 -5.50 16.08 11.67
C PRO A 209 -6.49 16.33 12.82
N VAL A 210 -7.23 17.43 12.75
CA VAL A 210 -8.24 17.85 13.74
C VAL A 210 -9.64 17.99 13.15
N CYS A 211 -9.76 18.20 11.84
CA CYS A 211 -11.03 18.31 11.14
C CYS A 211 -10.92 17.74 9.72
N VAL A 212 -11.99 17.12 9.24
CA VAL A 212 -12.08 16.57 7.88
C VAL A 212 -13.42 16.95 7.26
N MET A 213 -13.37 17.44 6.02
CA MET A 213 -14.53 17.61 5.15
C MET A 213 -14.31 16.76 3.90
N ALA A 214 -15.29 15.93 3.51
CA ALA A 214 -15.15 15.03 2.38
C ALA A 214 -16.45 14.89 1.58
N SER A 215 -16.32 14.67 0.28
CA SER A 215 -17.40 14.29 -0.63
C SER A 215 -16.85 13.32 -1.68
N GLY A 216 -17.57 12.25 -1.99
CA GLY A 216 -17.17 11.26 -2.99
C GLY A 216 -18.32 10.35 -3.40
N ALA A 217 -18.18 9.67 -4.54
CA ALA A 217 -19.25 8.90 -5.16
C ALA A 217 -18.73 7.75 -6.04
N ILE A 218 -19.66 6.91 -6.52
CA ILE A 218 -19.43 5.88 -7.53
C ILE A 218 -20.06 6.37 -8.84
N ASP A 219 -19.27 6.99 -9.72
CA ASP A 219 -19.82 7.69 -10.89
C ASP A 219 -19.63 6.92 -12.21
N VAL A 220 -18.50 6.23 -12.40
CA VAL A 220 -18.10 5.63 -13.69
C VAL A 220 -17.80 4.14 -13.58
N ASN A 221 -16.93 3.75 -12.65
CA ASN A 221 -16.31 2.43 -12.64
C ASN A 221 -17.18 1.37 -11.96
N HIS A 222 -17.13 0.14 -12.47
CA HIS A 222 -17.66 -1.08 -11.84
C HIS A 222 -19.19 -1.11 -11.57
N LYS A 223 -19.95 -0.11 -12.02
CA LYS A 223 -21.40 0.02 -11.79
C LYS A 223 -22.23 -1.13 -12.39
N ASP A 224 -21.75 -1.69 -13.49
CA ASP A 224 -22.40 -2.79 -14.21
C ASP A 224 -21.89 -4.17 -13.77
N GLU A 225 -20.89 -4.23 -12.89
CA GLU A 225 -20.37 -5.50 -12.36
C GLU A 225 -21.35 -6.10 -11.34
N ARG A 226 -21.43 -7.44 -11.33
CA ARG A 226 -22.24 -8.20 -10.38
C ARG A 226 -21.45 -9.39 -9.87
N TYR A 227 -21.38 -9.52 -8.55
CA TYR A 227 -20.74 -10.65 -7.87
C TYR A 227 -21.69 -11.16 -6.80
N ASP A 228 -22.15 -12.40 -6.94
CA ASP A 228 -23.10 -13.04 -6.01
C ASP A 228 -24.33 -12.15 -5.70
N GLY A 229 -24.87 -11.50 -6.74
CA GLY A 229 -26.03 -10.61 -6.64
C GLY A 229 -25.74 -9.22 -6.05
N LYS A 230 -24.49 -8.91 -5.71
CA LYS A 230 -24.07 -7.61 -5.17
C LYS A 230 -23.37 -6.76 -6.22
N VAL A 231 -23.52 -5.44 -6.09
CA VAL A 231 -22.83 -4.43 -6.89
C VAL A 231 -21.63 -3.92 -6.08
N PRO A 232 -20.46 -3.71 -6.69
CA PRO A 232 -19.34 -3.02 -6.04
C PRO A 232 -19.76 -1.69 -5.39
N ASP A 233 -19.27 -1.43 -4.17
CA ASP A 233 -19.62 -0.25 -3.36
C ASP A 233 -18.43 0.69 -3.11
N ILE A 234 -17.32 0.47 -3.82
CA ILE A 234 -16.12 1.31 -3.77
C ILE A 234 -16.31 2.60 -4.60
N ILE A 235 -16.05 3.76 -3.97
CA ILE A 235 -16.07 5.06 -4.66
C ILE A 235 -14.92 5.18 -5.66
N ASP A 236 -15.12 5.91 -6.76
CA ASP A 236 -14.12 6.12 -7.80
C ASP A 236 -13.67 7.58 -7.94
N ASN A 237 -14.27 8.49 -7.17
CA ASN A 237 -13.83 9.86 -7.04
C ASN A 237 -14.13 10.44 -5.65
N ALA A 238 -13.30 11.39 -5.21
CA ALA A 238 -13.52 12.12 -3.97
C ALA A 238 -12.71 13.42 -3.91
N TYR A 239 -13.26 14.40 -3.19
CA TYR A 239 -12.51 15.52 -2.63
C TYR A 239 -12.47 15.41 -1.11
N VAL A 240 -11.29 15.59 -0.53
CA VAL A 240 -11.10 15.56 0.93
C VAL A 240 -10.23 16.73 1.37
N ILE A 241 -10.73 17.54 2.31
CA ILE A 241 -9.98 18.59 2.98
C ILE A 241 -9.67 18.12 4.40
N VAL A 242 -8.43 18.31 4.83
CA VAL A 242 -7.96 18.00 6.18
C VAL A 242 -7.40 19.26 6.82
N GLU A 243 -7.85 19.59 8.02
CA GLU A 243 -7.25 20.65 8.84
C GLU A 243 -6.34 20.04 9.90
N PHE A 244 -5.18 20.63 10.13
CA PHE A 244 -4.18 20.15 11.08
C PHE A 244 -4.06 21.07 12.31
N ASP A 245 -3.63 20.52 13.44
CA ASP A 245 -3.48 21.23 14.73
C ASP A 245 -2.53 22.45 14.69
N ASN A 246 -1.60 22.48 13.73
CA ASN A 246 -0.69 23.61 13.50
C ASN A 246 -1.25 24.69 12.54
N GLY A 247 -2.51 24.57 12.13
CA GLY A 247 -3.20 25.49 11.22
C GLY A 247 -2.87 25.31 9.73
N SER A 248 -2.08 24.30 9.37
CA SER A 248 -1.91 23.91 7.96
C SER A 248 -3.12 23.12 7.44
N ARG A 249 -3.26 23.02 6.11
CA ARG A 249 -4.37 22.31 5.46
C ARG A 249 -3.88 21.31 4.41
N GLY A 250 -4.54 20.16 4.36
CA GLY A 250 -4.40 19.12 3.36
C GLY A 250 -5.58 19.12 2.37
N MET A 251 -5.33 18.77 1.11
CA MET A 251 -6.37 18.51 0.11
C MET A 251 -6.02 17.25 -0.68
N LEU A 252 -6.97 16.32 -0.80
CA LEU A 252 -6.94 15.20 -1.74
C LEU A 252 -7.97 15.47 -2.85
N ASP A 253 -7.49 15.40 -4.08
CA ASP A 253 -8.28 15.35 -5.31
C ASP A 253 -8.10 13.96 -5.93
N LEU A 254 -9.11 13.09 -5.79
CA LEU A 254 -9.09 11.71 -6.26
C LEU A 254 -10.04 11.54 -7.45
N CYS A 255 -9.52 10.96 -8.53
CA CYS A 255 -10.30 10.47 -9.66
C CYS A 255 -9.68 9.17 -10.19
N MET A 256 -10.48 8.10 -10.28
CA MET A 256 -10.06 6.78 -10.75
C MET A 256 -10.61 6.42 -12.14
N PHE A 257 -11.13 7.40 -12.87
CA PHE A 257 -11.53 7.31 -14.28
C PHE A 257 -10.81 8.39 -15.11
N ALA A 258 -9.53 8.62 -14.79
CA ALA A 258 -8.69 9.67 -15.36
C ALA A 258 -7.49 9.12 -16.14
N GLU A 259 -7.73 8.01 -16.83
CA GLU A 259 -6.90 7.34 -17.84
C GLU A 259 -6.08 8.24 -18.77
N GLY A 260 -6.60 9.42 -19.14
CA GLY A 260 -5.92 10.40 -20.00
C GLY A 260 -4.95 11.35 -19.28
N SER A 261 -4.68 11.13 -18.00
CA SER A 261 -3.86 12.04 -17.20
C SER A 261 -2.38 11.96 -17.56
N LYS A 262 -1.77 13.12 -17.86
CA LYS A 262 -0.33 13.23 -18.11
C LYS A 262 0.51 12.77 -16.90
N ASN A 263 0.09 13.22 -15.72
CA ASN A 263 0.67 12.80 -14.45
C ASN A 263 -0.44 12.12 -13.66
N GLU A 264 -0.25 10.84 -13.30
CA GLU A 264 -1.23 10.14 -12.47
C GLU A 264 -1.25 10.73 -11.05
N GLN A 265 -0.12 11.25 -10.61
CA GLN A 265 0.07 11.77 -9.26
C GLN A 265 0.77 13.12 -9.28
N GLU A 266 0.24 14.06 -8.51
CA GLU A 266 0.87 15.34 -8.24
C GLU A 266 0.82 15.64 -6.74
N ILE A 267 1.97 15.92 -6.14
CA ILE A 267 2.09 16.32 -4.73
C ILE A 267 2.66 17.74 -4.72
N SER A 268 1.98 18.66 -4.04
CA SER A 268 2.38 20.05 -3.88
C SER A 268 2.44 20.41 -2.41
N VAL A 269 3.60 20.88 -1.95
CA VAL A 269 3.79 21.40 -0.60
C VAL A 269 4.12 22.89 -0.69
N VAL A 270 3.35 23.71 0.01
CA VAL A 270 3.50 25.17 0.03
C VAL A 270 3.72 25.61 1.47
N GLY A 271 4.82 26.30 1.71
CA GLY A 271 5.08 27.00 2.97
C GLY A 271 5.17 28.51 2.78
N ASP A 272 5.42 29.23 3.86
CA ASP A 272 5.49 30.70 3.87
C ASP A 272 6.73 31.28 3.16
N LYS A 273 7.70 30.44 2.76
CA LYS A 273 8.91 30.87 2.02
C LYS A 273 9.04 30.26 0.63
N GLY A 274 8.20 29.29 0.27
CA GLY A 274 8.35 28.62 -1.03
C GLY A 274 7.38 27.48 -1.27
N LYS A 275 7.54 26.88 -2.45
CA LYS A 275 6.73 25.75 -2.92
C LYS A 275 7.62 24.70 -3.57
N ALA A 276 7.35 23.43 -3.26
CA ALA A 276 7.93 22.31 -3.97
C ALA A 276 6.83 21.38 -4.49
N LYS A 277 7.13 20.70 -5.60
CA LYS A 277 6.22 19.77 -6.24
C LYS A 277 6.95 18.49 -6.66
N CYS A 278 6.24 17.38 -6.56
CA CYS A 278 6.61 16.09 -7.13
C CYS A 278 5.48 15.65 -8.07
N MET A 279 5.83 15.16 -9.26
CA MET A 279 4.88 14.68 -10.26
C MET A 279 5.35 13.33 -10.77
N PHE A 280 4.42 12.39 -10.89
CA PHE A 280 4.71 11.07 -11.43
C PHE A 280 4.15 10.99 -12.83
N PHE A 281 5.07 11.03 -13.78
CA PHE A 281 4.75 10.92 -15.18
C PHE A 281 4.57 9.43 -15.52
N ARG A 282 3.44 9.11 -16.16
CA ARG A 282 3.31 7.83 -16.86
C ARG A 282 3.65 8.08 -18.32
N GLN A 283 4.58 7.29 -18.85
CA GLN A 283 4.89 7.33 -20.27
C GLN A 283 3.61 6.98 -21.05
N PHE A 284 3.16 7.90 -21.90
CA PHE A 284 2.00 7.73 -22.76
C PHE A 284 2.14 6.43 -23.57
N GLU A 285 1.31 5.43 -23.30
CA GLU A 285 0.98 4.39 -24.27
C GLU A 285 -0.26 4.89 -25.03
N SER A 286 -0.07 5.18 -26.31
CA SER A 286 -1.07 5.78 -27.19
C SER A 286 -2.17 4.79 -27.54
N ASP A 287 -3.25 4.76 -26.77
CA ASP A 287 -4.48 4.05 -27.14
C ASP A 287 -5.75 4.75 -26.62
N TYR A 288 -5.80 6.09 -26.63
CA TYR A 288 -7.07 6.80 -26.36
C TYR A 288 -7.82 7.17 -27.64
N LYS A 289 -9.05 6.65 -27.71
CA LYS A 289 -10.14 7.21 -28.49
C LYS A 289 -10.44 8.61 -27.97
N PHE A 290 -10.13 9.62 -28.76
CA PHE A 290 -10.73 10.94 -28.59
C PHE A 290 -12.24 10.78 -28.78
N VAL A 291 -13.03 10.93 -27.71
CA VAL A 291 -14.46 11.23 -27.87
C VAL A 291 -14.55 12.71 -28.20
N THR A 292 -14.30 13.04 -29.47
CA THR A 292 -14.76 14.32 -30.02
C THR A 292 -16.26 14.21 -30.19
N GLY A 293 -17.01 14.78 -29.25
CA GLY A 293 -18.42 15.10 -29.48
C GLY A 293 -18.52 16.07 -30.65
N GLY A 294 -19.10 15.63 -31.75
CA GLY A 294 -19.31 16.44 -32.94
C GLY A 294 -20.16 15.66 -33.93
N GLY A 295 -21.40 16.10 -34.10
CA GLY A 295 -22.47 15.37 -34.76
C GLY A 295 -22.16 14.94 -36.20
N ILE A 296 -22.78 13.81 -36.55
CA ILE A 296 -23.04 13.39 -37.92
C ILE A 296 -23.77 14.52 -38.64
N CYS A 297 -23.20 14.98 -39.75
CA CYS A 297 -23.97 15.62 -40.80
C CYS A 297 -23.57 14.93 -42.12
N SER A 298 -24.58 14.24 -42.69
CA SER A 298 -24.64 13.44 -43.94
C SER A 298 -23.66 12.29 -44.08
#